data_AF-A0A6P5TRY7-F1
#
_entry.id   AF-A0A6P5TRY7-F1
#
_cell.length_a   1.000
_cell.length_b   1.000
_cell.length_c   1.000
_cell.angle_alpha   90.00
_cell.angle_beta   90.00
_cell.angle_gamma   90.00
#
_symmetry.space_group_name_H-M   'P 1'
#
loop_
_entity.id
_entity.type
_entity.pdbx_description
1 polymer ?
#
loop_
_entity_poly.entity_id
_entity_poly.type
_entity_poly.pdbx_seq_one_letter_code
_entity_poly.pdbx_strand_id
1 'polypeptide(L)'
;MTLLFYVHCFAHQLQLALVAVAKKHSEIADLFTMVSNVVNVVGASAKRRDMLREKHADAIFEALNNNELLSGQGLNQETNLKRSSDTRWSSHYNCLISLENMFPSVIDVLKIVRTDGSGYEQKFEAKVLLTFMQSFNFIFGLHLMKRILGITNDLSQALQKKDQDIVNAMDLVKICKGRLQSMRDNGWDSLLDQVSFFCGKYHIEIPKMDDIFSSGGRPKRKAQPITNLHHYRVDLFVDVIDIQLRELNDRFNEKNTELLLCMACLSPSNSFSAFDKAKLMRLAQFYQRDFSEHDLKLLEDQLENYIWDVSSNNQFTELKGITDLAQKMVETNKDKIYPLVYLLLTLALILPVATASVERVFSAMNIVKNRLRNRIGDLWMNDCLVAYIEKDIFNSIDDEVVMQRFQNMKTRRGQL
;
A
#
# COMPACT_ATOMS: atom_id res chain seq x y z
N MET A 1 10.53 -24.18 19.71
CA MET A 1 9.41 -23.45 19.08
C MET A 1 9.64 -21.98 19.36
N THR A 2 10.36 -21.33 18.45
CA THR A 2 10.72 -19.92 18.51
C THR A 2 9.44 -19.09 18.51
N LEU A 3 9.21 -18.31 19.56
CA LEU A 3 8.09 -17.37 19.59
C LEU A 3 8.51 -16.18 18.72
N LEU A 4 8.08 -16.20 17.45
CA LEU A 4 8.26 -15.09 16.53
C LEU A 4 7.82 -13.80 17.23
N PHE A 5 8.69 -12.80 17.29
CA PHE A 5 8.24 -11.42 17.40
C PHE A 5 7.26 -11.19 16.25
N TYR A 6 5.97 -11.06 16.58
CA TYR A 6 4.93 -10.88 15.58
C TYR A 6 4.98 -9.44 15.07
N VAL A 7 5.87 -9.20 14.11
CA VAL A 7 5.92 -7.97 13.35
C VAL A 7 4.97 -8.14 12.18
N HIS A 8 3.87 -7.39 12.18
CA HIS A 8 3.00 -7.32 11.02
C HIS A 8 3.77 -6.73 9.82
N CYS A 9 3.49 -7.22 8.61
CA CYS A 9 4.02 -6.67 7.35
C CYS A 9 3.91 -5.14 7.32
N PHE A 10 5.00 -4.42 7.04
CA PHE A 10 4.97 -2.95 7.04
C PHE A 10 4.15 -2.36 5.90
N ALA A 11 4.09 -3.04 4.74
CA ALA A 11 3.15 -2.68 3.69
C ALA A 11 1.70 -2.77 4.20
N HIS A 12 1.40 -3.81 4.99
CA HIS A 12 0.11 -3.96 5.65
C HIS A 12 -0.10 -2.91 6.76
N GLN A 13 0.92 -2.57 7.55
CA GLN A 13 0.82 -1.51 8.55
C GLN A 13 0.56 -0.15 7.93
N LEU A 14 1.25 0.19 6.84
CA LEU A 14 0.98 1.40 6.08
C LEU A 14 -0.46 1.37 5.53
N GLN A 15 -0.88 0.24 4.96
CA GLN A 15 -2.25 0.06 4.47
C GLN A 15 -3.29 0.30 5.57
N LEU A 16 -3.06 -0.24 6.77
CA LEU A 16 -3.94 -0.04 7.91
C LEU A 16 -3.95 1.42 8.40
N ALA A 17 -2.78 2.07 8.43
CA ALA A 17 -2.66 3.48 8.81
C ALA A 17 -3.46 4.39 7.89
N LEU A 18 -3.41 4.08 6.61
CA LEU A 18 -4.09 4.75 5.52
C LEU A 18 -5.61 4.53 5.62
N VAL A 19 -6.07 3.27 5.68
CA VAL A 19 -7.50 2.90 5.83
C VAL A 19 -8.16 3.50 7.07
N ALA A 20 -7.39 3.70 8.16
CA ALA A 20 -7.91 4.22 9.41
C ALA A 20 -8.60 5.59 9.27
N VAL A 21 -8.14 6.45 8.35
CA VAL A 21 -8.77 7.75 8.09
C VAL A 21 -10.21 7.58 7.62
N ALA A 22 -10.45 6.74 6.61
CA ALA A 22 -11.80 6.47 6.11
C ALA A 22 -12.69 5.75 7.14
N LYS A 23 -12.11 5.09 8.15
CA LYS A 23 -12.89 4.48 9.24
C LYS A 23 -13.23 5.46 10.36
N LYS A 24 -12.39 6.48 10.58
CA LYS A 24 -12.49 7.40 11.72
C LYS A 24 -13.13 8.73 11.36
N HIS A 25 -13.07 9.15 10.08
CA HIS A 25 -13.62 10.41 9.62
C HIS A 25 -14.76 10.19 8.62
N SER A 26 -15.98 10.60 8.98
CA SER A 26 -17.20 10.31 8.21
C SER A 26 -17.17 10.90 6.80
N GLU A 27 -16.75 12.15 6.62
CA GLU A 27 -16.73 12.76 5.28
C GLU A 27 -15.74 12.11 4.32
N ILE A 28 -14.63 11.56 4.85
CA ILE A 28 -13.67 10.80 4.05
C ILE A 28 -14.22 9.41 3.72
N ALA A 29 -14.97 8.80 4.64
CA ALA A 29 -15.72 7.56 4.37
C ALA A 29 -16.74 7.77 3.24
N ASP A 30 -17.50 8.86 3.30
CA ASP A 30 -18.49 9.25 2.31
C ASP A 30 -17.81 9.52 0.95
N LEU A 31 -16.68 10.22 0.94
CA LEU A 31 -15.86 10.44 -0.26
C LEU A 31 -15.53 9.13 -0.96
N PHE A 32 -14.90 8.17 -0.25
CA PHE A 32 -14.50 6.91 -0.89
C PHE A 32 -15.68 6.03 -1.29
N THR A 33 -16.78 6.07 -0.55
CA THR A 33 -18.03 5.40 -0.92
C THR A 33 -18.56 5.96 -2.23
N MET A 34 -18.60 7.29 -2.37
CA MET A 34 -19.06 7.95 -3.59
C MET A 34 -18.12 7.74 -4.76
N VAL A 35 -16.80 7.79 -4.55
CA VAL A 35 -15.80 7.44 -5.60
C VAL A 35 -16.04 6.02 -6.11
N SER A 36 -16.26 5.05 -5.23
CA SER A 36 -16.57 3.67 -5.62
C SER A 36 -17.86 3.58 -6.45
N ASN A 37 -18.92 4.26 -6.01
CA ASN A 37 -20.18 4.29 -6.74
C ASN A 37 -20.05 4.94 -8.13
N VAL A 38 -19.31 6.04 -8.26
CA VAL A 38 -19.01 6.67 -9.56
C VAL A 38 -18.32 5.69 -10.49
N VAL A 39 -17.26 5.03 -10.03
CA VAL A 39 -16.51 4.05 -10.82
C VAL A 39 -17.41 2.86 -11.21
N ASN A 40 -18.31 2.43 -10.33
CA ASN A 40 -19.25 1.35 -10.62
C ASN A 40 -20.31 1.75 -11.64
N VAL A 41 -20.94 2.92 -11.50
CA VAL A 41 -21.99 3.39 -12.42
C VAL A 41 -21.43 3.66 -13.81
N VAL A 42 -20.29 4.36 -13.89
CA VAL A 42 -19.62 4.68 -15.16
C VAL A 42 -19.00 3.43 -15.78
N GLY A 43 -18.46 2.53 -14.96
CA GLY A 43 -17.85 1.28 -15.40
C GLY A 43 -18.82 0.10 -15.60
N ALA A 44 -20.13 0.28 -15.38
CA ALA A 44 -21.10 -0.81 -15.30
C ALA A 44 -21.27 -1.59 -16.61
N SER A 45 -21.01 -0.99 -17.76
CA SER A 45 -21.18 -1.63 -19.07
C SER A 45 -20.08 -1.22 -20.05
N ALA A 46 -19.83 -2.07 -21.05
CA ALA A 46 -18.91 -1.75 -22.15
C ALA A 46 -19.29 -0.42 -22.81
N LYS A 47 -20.58 -0.23 -23.14
CA LYS A 47 -21.11 1.01 -23.70
C LYS A 47 -20.74 2.26 -22.89
N ARG A 48 -20.88 2.24 -21.56
CA ARG A 48 -20.54 3.41 -20.72
C ARG A 48 -19.04 3.66 -20.65
N ARG A 49 -18.22 2.61 -20.69
CA ARG A 49 -16.76 2.74 -20.75
C ARG A 49 -16.31 3.34 -22.09
N ASP A 50 -16.92 2.91 -23.20
CA ASP A 50 -16.62 3.45 -24.53
C ASP A 50 -17.02 4.92 -24.63
N MET A 51 -18.22 5.28 -24.13
CA MET A 51 -18.65 6.67 -24.04
C MET A 51 -17.71 7.54 -23.19
N LEU A 52 -17.22 7.02 -22.06
CA LEU A 52 -16.27 7.75 -21.22
C LEU A 52 -14.97 8.03 -21.98
N ARG A 53 -14.45 7.04 -22.72
CA ARG A 53 -13.23 7.18 -23.52
C ARG A 53 -13.42 8.21 -24.63
N GLU A 54 -14.53 8.15 -25.34
CA GLU A 54 -14.90 9.10 -26.39
C GLU A 54 -14.97 10.52 -25.82
N LYS A 55 -15.72 10.72 -24.73
CA LYS A 55 -15.83 12.03 -24.06
C LYS A 55 -14.52 12.54 -23.49
N HIS A 56 -13.61 11.66 -23.10
CA HIS A 56 -12.29 12.06 -22.64
C HIS A 56 -11.37 12.44 -23.80
N ALA A 57 -11.44 11.70 -24.92
CA ALA A 57 -10.72 12.04 -26.14
C ALA A 57 -11.17 13.40 -26.70
N ASP A 58 -12.48 13.67 -26.71
CA ASP A 58 -13.04 14.98 -27.09
C ASP A 58 -12.46 16.10 -26.22
N ALA A 59 -12.48 15.93 -24.90
CA ALA A 59 -11.96 16.92 -23.95
C ALA A 59 -10.45 17.16 -24.12
N ILE A 60 -9.66 16.11 -24.38
CA ILE A 60 -8.24 16.23 -24.70
C ILE A 60 -8.04 17.01 -26.00
N PHE A 61 -8.82 16.71 -27.03
CA PHE A 61 -8.73 17.37 -28.33
C PHE A 61 -9.05 18.86 -28.22
N GLU A 62 -10.10 19.23 -27.47
CA GLU A 62 -10.41 20.63 -27.18
C GLU A 62 -9.28 21.33 -26.41
N ALA A 63 -8.73 20.69 -25.39
CA ALA A 63 -7.63 21.25 -24.61
C ALA A 63 -6.33 21.41 -25.42
N LEU A 64 -6.07 20.53 -26.39
CA LEU A 64 -4.97 20.67 -27.35
C LEU A 64 -5.19 21.86 -28.28
N ASN A 65 -6.41 22.04 -28.81
CA ASN A 65 -6.73 23.17 -29.68
C ASN A 65 -6.66 24.51 -28.96
N ASN A 66 -6.97 24.53 -27.66
CA ASN A 66 -6.88 25.72 -26.82
C ASN A 66 -5.45 25.99 -26.28
N ASN A 67 -4.45 25.20 -26.67
CA ASN A 67 -3.07 25.24 -26.15
C ASN A 67 -2.96 25.05 -24.63
N GLU A 68 -3.94 24.41 -24.00
CA GLU A 68 -3.89 24.04 -22.58
C GLU A 68 -3.04 22.77 -22.36
N LEU A 69 -2.91 21.93 -23.39
CA LEU A 69 -2.09 20.72 -23.38
C LEU A 69 -1.04 20.75 -24.50
N LEU A 70 0.09 20.10 -24.25
CA LEU A 70 1.13 19.86 -25.26
C LEU A 70 0.90 18.53 -25.96
N SER A 71 1.14 18.49 -27.27
CA SER A 71 1.20 17.25 -28.04
C SER A 71 2.60 16.64 -27.99
N GLY A 72 2.71 15.34 -27.78
CA GLY A 72 4.01 14.64 -27.79
C GLY A 72 3.88 13.14 -27.62
N GLN A 73 4.92 12.40 -28.00
CA GLN A 73 4.95 10.94 -27.86
C GLN A 73 4.89 10.55 -26.38
N GLY A 74 3.87 9.77 -26.00
CA GLY A 74 3.62 9.39 -24.60
C GLY A 74 2.71 10.34 -23.81
N LEU A 75 2.31 11.49 -24.38
CA LEU A 75 1.36 12.42 -23.75
C LEU A 75 -0.08 12.11 -24.16
N ASN A 76 -1.04 12.41 -23.28
CA ASN A 76 -2.49 12.32 -23.53
C ASN A 76 -2.96 10.93 -24.01
N GLN A 77 -2.30 9.86 -23.54
CA GLN A 77 -2.69 8.49 -23.89
C GLN A 77 -4.11 8.17 -23.42
N GLU A 78 -4.77 7.24 -24.11
CA GLU A 78 -6.09 6.75 -23.70
C GLU A 78 -6.02 6.23 -22.25
N THR A 79 -6.84 6.82 -21.36
CA THR A 79 -6.91 6.42 -19.96
C THR A 79 -8.30 5.92 -19.60
N ASN A 80 -8.40 5.16 -18.51
CA ASN A 80 -9.65 4.67 -17.95
C ASN A 80 -9.71 4.99 -16.46
N LEU A 81 -10.92 5.07 -15.91
CA LEU A 81 -11.12 5.09 -14.46
C LEU A 81 -10.57 3.78 -13.87
N LYS A 82 -9.48 3.88 -13.11
CA LYS A 82 -8.88 2.75 -12.42
C LYS A 82 -9.78 2.35 -11.25
N ARG A 83 -10.24 1.10 -11.22
CA ARG A 83 -10.91 0.56 -10.04
C ARG A 83 -9.90 0.48 -8.89
N SER A 84 -10.29 1.03 -7.76
CA SER A 84 -9.60 0.77 -6.50
C SER A 84 -9.94 -0.64 -6.00
N SER A 85 -8.97 -1.28 -5.38
CA SER A 85 -9.16 -2.50 -4.62
C SER A 85 -9.17 -2.16 -3.14
N ASP A 86 -10.19 -2.62 -2.42
CA ASP A 86 -10.35 -2.40 -0.97
C ASP A 86 -9.11 -2.87 -0.16
N THR A 87 -8.35 -3.81 -0.71
CA THR A 87 -7.16 -4.38 -0.07
C THR A 87 -5.88 -3.60 -0.33
N ARG A 88 -5.85 -2.66 -1.29
CA ARG A 88 -4.63 -1.90 -1.66
C ARG A 88 -4.93 -0.42 -1.82
N TRP A 89 -4.70 0.38 -0.79
CA TRP A 89 -4.92 1.84 -0.79
C TRP A 89 -4.05 2.58 -1.80
N SER A 90 -2.91 2.03 -2.21
CA SER A 90 -2.12 2.57 -3.33
C SER A 90 -2.93 2.63 -4.65
N SER A 91 -3.93 1.77 -4.82
CA SER A 91 -4.86 1.81 -5.96
C SER A 91 -5.87 2.96 -5.85
N HIS A 92 -6.22 3.38 -4.62
CA HIS A 92 -7.10 4.53 -4.40
C HIS A 92 -6.44 5.82 -4.86
N TYR A 93 -5.13 6.00 -4.64
CA TYR A 93 -4.40 7.17 -5.13
C TYR A 93 -4.53 7.33 -6.65
N ASN A 94 -4.27 6.23 -7.36
CA ASN A 94 -4.41 6.17 -8.81
C ASN A 94 -5.86 6.40 -9.27
N CYS A 95 -6.84 5.89 -8.53
CA CYS A 95 -8.26 6.13 -8.81
C CYS A 95 -8.62 7.62 -8.67
N LEU A 96 -8.17 8.29 -7.60
CA LEU A 96 -8.41 9.73 -7.41
C LEU A 96 -7.76 10.58 -8.50
N ILE A 97 -6.52 10.26 -8.91
CA ILE A 97 -5.86 10.94 -10.04
C ILE A 97 -6.66 10.75 -11.33
N SER A 98 -7.05 9.51 -11.65
CA SER A 98 -7.85 9.23 -12.85
C SER A 98 -9.19 9.95 -12.80
N LEU A 99 -9.85 10.03 -11.65
CA LEU A 99 -11.13 10.71 -11.48
C LEU A 99 -11.01 12.23 -11.66
N GLU A 100 -9.96 12.85 -11.11
CA GLU A 100 -9.68 14.27 -11.31
C GLU A 100 -9.40 14.58 -12.79
N ASN A 101 -8.56 13.78 -13.44
CA ASN A 101 -8.20 13.98 -14.85
C ASN A 101 -9.40 13.79 -15.80
N MET A 102 -10.29 12.85 -15.47
CA MET A 102 -11.47 12.54 -16.28
C MET A 102 -12.74 13.23 -15.77
N PHE A 103 -12.64 14.18 -14.83
CA PHE A 103 -13.77 14.77 -14.13
C PHE A 103 -14.89 15.28 -15.07
N PRO A 104 -14.63 16.13 -16.10
CA PRO A 104 -15.69 16.60 -16.99
C PRO A 104 -16.36 15.45 -17.77
N SER A 105 -15.55 14.51 -18.27
CA SER A 105 -16.05 13.35 -19.03
C SER A 105 -16.92 12.44 -18.15
N VAL A 106 -16.55 12.26 -16.89
CA VAL A 106 -17.35 11.51 -15.90
C VAL A 106 -18.68 12.20 -15.62
N ILE A 107 -18.66 13.52 -15.43
CA ILE A 107 -19.88 14.32 -15.24
C ILE A 107 -20.82 14.17 -16.45
N ASP A 108 -20.30 14.19 -17.67
CA ASP A 108 -21.13 14.05 -18.87
C ASP A 108 -21.72 12.65 -19.01
N VAL A 109 -20.94 11.60 -18.74
CA VAL A 109 -21.49 10.23 -18.72
C VAL A 109 -22.59 10.10 -17.66
N LEU A 110 -22.41 10.67 -16.46
CA LEU A 110 -23.44 10.65 -15.42
C LEU A 110 -24.69 11.44 -15.83
N LYS A 111 -24.56 12.57 -16.53
CA LYS A 111 -25.71 13.31 -17.09
C LYS A 111 -26.49 12.45 -18.08
N ILE A 112 -25.80 11.69 -18.93
CA ILE A 112 -26.44 10.77 -19.89
C ILE A 112 -27.10 9.61 -19.14
N VAL A 113 -26.46 9.02 -18.14
CA VAL A 113 -27.10 7.94 -17.33
C VAL A 113 -28.35 8.46 -16.60
N ARG A 114 -28.34 9.72 -16.14
CA ARG A 114 -29.49 10.36 -15.52
C ARG A 114 -30.68 10.49 -16.48
N THR A 115 -30.45 10.73 -17.78
CA THR A 115 -31.52 10.85 -18.79
C THR A 115 -31.92 9.49 -19.36
N ASP A 116 -30.94 8.64 -19.69
CA ASP A 116 -31.08 7.47 -20.54
C ASP A 116 -30.99 6.14 -19.77
N GLY A 117 -30.86 6.21 -18.43
CA GLY A 117 -30.78 5.03 -17.57
C GLY A 117 -31.97 4.09 -17.77
N SER A 118 -31.71 2.77 -17.74
CA SER A 118 -32.73 1.76 -18.06
C SER A 118 -33.83 1.65 -17.01
N GLY A 119 -33.63 2.20 -15.81
CA GLY A 119 -34.60 2.20 -14.71
C GLY A 119 -34.47 3.42 -13.81
N TYR A 120 -35.52 3.69 -13.02
CA TYR A 120 -35.58 4.83 -12.10
C TYR A 120 -34.41 4.84 -11.10
N GLU A 121 -34.03 3.68 -10.57
CA GLU A 121 -32.92 3.54 -9.62
C GLU A 121 -31.60 4.06 -10.21
N GLN A 122 -31.26 3.67 -11.44
CA GLN A 122 -30.02 4.13 -12.09
C GLN A 122 -30.04 5.64 -12.37
N LYS A 123 -31.20 6.19 -12.75
CA LYS A 123 -31.36 7.63 -12.98
C LYS A 123 -31.24 8.41 -11.68
N PHE A 124 -31.83 7.90 -10.60
CA PHE A 124 -31.76 8.50 -9.27
C PHE A 124 -30.33 8.44 -8.72
N GLU A 125 -29.66 7.29 -8.83
CA GLU A 125 -28.27 7.11 -8.42
C GLU A 125 -27.35 8.10 -9.16
N ALA A 126 -27.46 8.19 -10.50
CA ALA A 126 -26.68 9.15 -11.28
C ALA A 126 -26.96 10.60 -10.87
N LYS A 127 -28.21 10.95 -10.54
CA LYS A 127 -28.56 12.30 -10.02
C LYS A 127 -27.89 12.58 -8.68
N VAL A 128 -27.90 11.62 -7.76
CA VAL A 128 -27.23 11.77 -6.45
C VAL A 128 -25.72 11.93 -6.63
N LEU A 129 -25.11 11.09 -7.46
CA LEU A 129 -23.67 11.17 -7.74
C LEU A 129 -23.26 12.49 -8.38
N LEU A 130 -24.05 13.01 -9.33
CA LEU A 130 -23.82 14.35 -9.91
C LEU A 130 -23.85 15.44 -8.83
N THR A 131 -24.88 15.43 -7.99
CA THR A 131 -25.03 16.42 -6.91
C THR A 131 -23.85 16.38 -5.95
N PHE A 132 -23.37 15.18 -5.61
CA PHE A 132 -22.23 15.02 -4.73
C PHE A 132 -20.92 15.45 -5.40
N MET A 133 -20.66 14.99 -6.62
CA MET A 133 -19.43 15.32 -7.36
C MET A 133 -19.29 16.82 -7.63
N GLN A 134 -20.41 17.52 -7.79
CA GLN A 134 -20.45 18.97 -8.03
C GLN A 134 -20.59 19.77 -6.73
N SER A 135 -20.27 19.19 -5.58
CA SER A 135 -20.25 19.88 -4.29
C SER A 135 -18.82 20.26 -3.88
N PHE A 136 -18.67 21.41 -3.22
CA PHE A 136 -17.37 21.83 -2.67
C PHE A 136 -16.80 20.78 -1.69
N ASN A 137 -17.64 20.16 -0.85
CA ASN A 137 -17.24 19.07 0.06
C ASN A 137 -16.50 17.94 -0.66
N PHE A 138 -17.05 17.47 -1.79
CA PHE A 138 -16.45 16.40 -2.56
C PHE A 138 -15.10 16.81 -3.16
N ILE A 139 -15.04 18.00 -3.78
CA ILE A 139 -13.80 18.49 -4.38
C ILE A 139 -12.72 18.70 -3.32
N PHE A 140 -13.09 19.29 -2.18
CA PHE A 140 -12.16 19.47 -1.07
C PHE A 140 -11.61 18.12 -0.58
N GLY A 141 -12.49 17.16 -0.31
CA GLY A 141 -12.11 15.81 0.12
C GLY A 141 -11.24 15.06 -0.91
N LEU A 142 -11.60 15.16 -2.20
CA LEU A 142 -10.86 14.59 -3.32
C LEU A 142 -9.41 15.11 -3.35
N HIS A 143 -9.23 16.43 -3.31
CA HIS A 143 -7.90 17.05 -3.35
C HIS A 143 -7.10 16.79 -2.07
N LEU A 144 -7.73 16.82 -0.90
CA LEU A 144 -7.10 16.50 0.38
C LEU A 144 -6.56 15.07 0.38
N MET A 145 -7.42 14.08 0.11
CA MET A 145 -7.00 12.68 0.10
C MET A 145 -6.01 12.37 -1.01
N LYS A 146 -6.15 13.00 -2.19
CA LYS A 146 -5.14 12.87 -3.26
C LYS A 146 -3.76 13.30 -2.78
N ARG A 147 -3.64 14.43 -2.07
CA ARG A 147 -2.35 14.89 -1.53
C ARG A 147 -1.79 13.95 -0.47
N ILE A 148 -2.62 13.53 0.50
CA ILE A 148 -2.19 12.62 1.57
C ILE A 148 -1.70 11.30 0.98
N LEU A 149 -2.49 10.70 0.08
CA LEU A 149 -2.13 9.48 -0.62
C LEU A 149 -0.87 9.65 -1.46
N GLY A 150 -0.72 10.79 -2.14
CA GLY A 150 0.48 11.12 -2.92
C GLY A 150 1.75 11.18 -2.06
N ILE A 151 1.68 11.75 -0.86
CA ILE A 151 2.81 11.78 0.08
C ILE A 151 3.24 10.36 0.50
N THR A 152 2.27 9.45 0.66
CA THR A 152 2.54 8.07 1.12
C THR A 152 2.79 7.06 -0.01
N ASN A 153 2.56 7.45 -1.28
CA ASN A 153 2.62 6.54 -2.41
C ASN A 153 4.03 5.97 -2.63
N ASP A 154 5.06 6.79 -2.51
CA ASP A 154 6.44 6.35 -2.76
C ASP A 154 6.89 5.34 -1.70
N LEU A 155 6.55 5.60 -0.43
CA LEU A 155 6.73 4.63 0.66
C LEU A 155 5.95 3.34 0.39
N SER A 156 4.70 3.45 -0.06
CA SER A 156 3.87 2.29 -0.39
C SER A 156 4.50 1.42 -1.48
N GLN A 157 5.05 2.04 -2.53
CA GLN A 157 5.74 1.33 -3.61
C GLN A 157 7.06 0.72 -3.14
N ALA A 158 7.84 1.44 -2.32
CA ALA A 158 9.09 0.93 -1.75
C ALA A 158 8.85 -0.32 -0.88
N LEU A 159 7.84 -0.27 0.00
CA LEU A 159 7.41 -1.38 0.86
C LEU A 159 6.76 -2.55 0.11
N GLN A 160 6.55 -2.45 -1.21
CA GLN A 160 6.00 -3.52 -2.04
C GLN A 160 7.05 -4.17 -2.96
N LYS A 161 8.27 -3.63 -3.04
CA LYS A 161 9.35 -4.23 -3.84
C LYS A 161 9.81 -5.56 -3.22
N LYS A 162 10.31 -6.48 -4.05
CA LYS A 162 10.88 -7.76 -3.61
C LYS A 162 12.25 -7.58 -2.96
N ASP A 163 13.06 -6.69 -3.52
CA ASP A 163 14.41 -6.37 -3.07
C ASP A 163 14.35 -5.13 -2.18
N GLN A 164 13.77 -5.27 -0.98
CA GLN A 164 13.58 -4.12 -0.10
C GLN A 164 14.89 -3.68 0.53
N ASP A 165 15.20 -2.40 0.32
CA ASP A 165 16.15 -1.68 1.14
C ASP A 165 15.40 -1.08 2.34
N ILE A 166 15.55 -1.75 3.48
CA ILE A 166 14.91 -1.39 4.74
C ILE A 166 15.38 0.01 5.20
N VAL A 167 16.63 0.40 4.94
CA VAL A 167 17.14 1.74 5.30
C VAL A 167 16.36 2.79 4.53
N ASN A 168 16.29 2.63 3.20
CA ASN A 168 15.57 3.54 2.34
C ASN A 168 14.07 3.61 2.69
N ALA A 169 13.44 2.48 3.03
CA ALA A 169 12.06 2.45 3.48
C ALA A 169 11.86 3.25 4.79
N MET A 170 12.78 3.15 5.74
CA MET A 170 12.69 3.91 7.01
C MET A 170 12.91 5.41 6.83
N ASP A 171 13.82 5.80 5.93
CA ASP A 171 13.97 7.21 5.60
C ASP A 171 12.75 7.76 4.86
N LEU A 172 12.11 6.95 4.00
CA LEU A 172 10.82 7.30 3.41
C LEU A 172 9.71 7.47 4.46
N VAL A 173 9.67 6.65 5.53
CA VAL A 173 8.73 6.85 6.65
C VAL A 173 8.94 8.24 7.29
N LYS A 174 10.19 8.60 7.59
CA LYS A 174 10.52 9.92 8.16
C LYS A 174 10.11 11.05 7.22
N ILE A 175 10.40 10.92 5.93
CA ILE A 175 10.01 11.89 4.90
C ILE A 175 8.49 12.02 4.82
N CYS A 176 7.74 10.91 4.79
CA CYS A 176 6.27 10.94 4.76
C CYS A 176 5.70 11.66 5.98
N LYS A 177 6.19 11.35 7.20
CA LYS A 177 5.78 12.03 8.44
C LYS A 177 6.09 13.53 8.38
N GLY A 178 7.30 13.90 7.98
CA GLY A 178 7.72 15.30 7.83
C GLY A 178 6.89 16.06 6.80
N ARG A 179 6.58 15.45 5.65
CA ARG A 179 5.73 16.06 4.63
C ARG A 179 4.28 16.23 5.07
N LEU A 180 3.71 15.26 5.78
CA LEU A 180 2.37 15.37 6.37
C LEU A 180 2.31 16.47 7.43
N GLN A 181 3.33 16.57 8.29
CA GLN A 181 3.44 17.64 9.27
C GLN A 181 3.57 19.02 8.60
N SER A 182 4.44 19.14 7.60
CA SER A 182 4.57 20.38 6.83
C SER A 182 3.28 20.76 6.09
N MET A 183 2.52 19.77 5.59
CA MET A 183 1.22 19.99 4.98
C MET A 183 0.22 20.48 6.03
N ARG A 184 0.19 19.90 7.22
CA ARG A 184 -0.69 20.33 8.32
C ARG A 184 -0.44 21.79 8.71
N ASP A 185 0.82 22.17 8.87
CA ASP A 185 1.18 23.47 9.45
C ASP A 185 1.12 24.60 8.42
N ASN A 186 1.54 24.33 7.17
CA ASN A 186 1.71 25.36 6.14
C ASN A 186 0.95 25.07 4.83
N GLY A 187 0.26 23.94 4.71
CA GLY A 187 -0.34 23.47 3.45
C GLY A 187 -1.78 23.89 3.19
N TRP A 188 -2.42 24.58 4.14
CA TRP A 188 -3.82 25.01 4.04
C TRP A 188 -4.08 25.89 2.83
N ASP A 189 -3.36 27.02 2.73
CA ASP A 189 -3.59 28.01 1.67
C ASP A 189 -3.36 27.38 0.29
N SER A 190 -2.26 26.65 0.14
CA SER A 190 -1.96 25.91 -1.10
C SER A 190 -3.05 24.90 -1.47
N LEU A 191 -3.67 24.20 -0.50
CA LEU A 191 -4.78 23.28 -0.79
C LEU A 191 -6.01 24.05 -1.23
N LEU A 192 -6.35 25.10 -0.50
CA LEU A 192 -7.53 25.90 -0.78
C LEU A 192 -7.44 26.58 -2.14
N ASP A 193 -6.26 27.07 -2.53
CA ASP A 193 -6.03 27.65 -3.86
C ASP A 193 -6.26 26.62 -4.98
N GLN A 194 -5.75 25.40 -4.82
CA GLN A 194 -5.97 24.33 -5.79
C GLN A 194 -7.44 23.93 -5.90
N VAL A 195 -8.13 23.81 -4.76
CA VAL A 195 -9.56 23.50 -4.72
C VAL A 195 -10.37 24.63 -5.36
N SER A 196 -10.06 25.88 -5.04
CA SER A 196 -10.74 27.05 -5.58
C SER A 196 -10.53 27.20 -7.08
N PHE A 197 -9.31 26.94 -7.57
CA PHE A 197 -9.02 26.89 -9.01
C PHE A 197 -9.84 25.81 -9.71
N PHE A 198 -9.89 24.59 -9.15
CA PHE A 198 -10.68 23.50 -9.70
C PHE A 198 -12.17 23.83 -9.72
N CYS A 199 -12.71 24.35 -8.62
CA CYS A 199 -14.10 24.78 -8.52
C CYS A 199 -14.43 25.89 -9.53
N GLY A 200 -13.55 26.88 -9.70
CA GLY A 200 -13.71 27.92 -10.71
C GLY A 200 -13.76 27.35 -12.13
N LYS A 201 -12.82 26.45 -12.46
CA LYS A 201 -12.74 25.78 -13.77
C LYS A 201 -14.04 25.04 -14.14
N TYR A 202 -14.67 24.37 -13.18
CA TYR A 202 -15.89 23.57 -13.42
C TYR A 202 -17.18 24.21 -12.89
N HIS A 203 -17.11 25.49 -12.52
CA HIS A 203 -18.24 26.31 -12.07
C HIS A 203 -19.00 25.70 -10.87
N ILE A 204 -18.23 25.15 -9.93
CA ILE A 204 -18.72 24.61 -8.66
C ILE A 204 -18.80 25.75 -7.65
N GLU A 205 -19.93 25.86 -6.96
CA GLU A 205 -20.16 26.91 -5.97
C GLU A 205 -19.20 26.76 -4.78
N ILE A 206 -18.46 27.82 -4.48
CA ILE A 206 -17.56 27.89 -3.33
C ILE A 206 -18.35 28.55 -2.17
N PRO A 207 -18.50 27.87 -1.02
CA PRO A 207 -19.18 28.45 0.13
C PRO A 207 -18.38 29.63 0.69
N LYS A 208 -19.07 30.66 1.17
CA LYS A 208 -18.41 31.77 1.87
C LYS A 208 -17.84 31.27 3.19
N MET A 209 -16.54 31.48 3.40
CA MET A 209 -15.81 30.92 4.53
C MET A 209 -16.30 31.43 5.90
N ASP A 210 -16.86 32.63 5.95
CA ASP A 210 -17.39 33.24 7.17
C ASP A 210 -18.86 32.85 7.48
N ASP A 211 -19.55 32.22 6.53
CA ASP A 211 -20.94 31.78 6.73
C ASP A 211 -20.99 30.57 7.68
N ILE A 212 -22.14 30.40 8.34
CA ILE A 212 -22.40 29.26 9.22
C ILE A 212 -22.44 27.98 8.38
N PHE A 213 -21.62 27.01 8.76
CA PHE A 213 -21.62 25.69 8.13
C PHE A 213 -22.95 25.00 8.37
N SER A 214 -23.65 24.69 7.28
CA SER A 214 -24.90 23.97 7.30
C SER A 214 -24.66 22.51 6.95
N SER A 215 -24.40 21.66 7.95
CA SER A 215 -24.46 20.21 7.75
C SER A 215 -25.88 19.85 7.30
N GLY A 216 -26.06 19.15 6.17
CA GLY A 216 -27.37 18.75 5.61
C GLY A 216 -28.22 17.79 6.46
N GLY A 217 -28.07 17.81 7.79
CA GLY A 217 -28.82 17.04 8.77
C GLY A 217 -29.40 17.93 9.89
N ARG A 218 -30.20 17.33 10.77
CA ARG A 218 -30.87 18.06 11.87
C ARG A 218 -29.84 18.79 12.74
N PRO A 219 -29.99 20.10 13.00
CA PRO A 219 -29.08 20.82 13.87
C PRO A 219 -29.04 20.15 15.24
N LYS A 220 -27.84 19.80 15.72
CA LYS A 220 -27.65 19.42 17.12
C LYS A 220 -28.11 20.62 17.95
N ARG A 221 -29.23 20.48 18.66
CA ARG A 221 -29.95 21.54 19.41
C ARG A 221 -29.10 22.33 20.44
N LYS A 222 -27.79 22.09 20.55
CA LYS A 222 -26.86 22.68 21.54
C LYS A 222 -25.44 22.95 20.99
N ALA A 223 -25.16 22.76 19.70
CA ALA A 223 -23.83 23.04 19.15
C ALA A 223 -23.72 24.52 18.78
N GLN A 224 -22.58 25.16 19.08
CA GLN A 224 -22.30 26.50 18.58
C GLN A 224 -22.24 26.48 17.05
N PRO A 225 -22.73 27.52 16.37
CA PRO A 225 -22.59 27.62 14.92
C PRO A 225 -21.11 27.72 14.58
N ILE A 226 -20.59 26.71 13.86
CA ILE A 226 -19.23 26.72 13.32
C ILE A 226 -19.25 27.40 11.95
N THR A 227 -18.18 28.10 11.59
CA THR A 227 -18.05 28.69 10.25
C THR A 227 -17.60 27.65 9.24
N ASN A 228 -17.84 27.89 7.95
CA ASN A 228 -17.28 27.06 6.88
C ASN A 228 -15.75 26.97 6.98
N LEU A 229 -15.07 28.08 7.31
CA LEU A 229 -13.63 28.10 7.53
C LEU A 229 -13.20 27.12 8.61
N HIS A 230 -13.90 27.12 9.75
CA HIS A 230 -13.59 26.22 10.86
C HIS A 230 -13.80 24.76 10.44
N HIS A 231 -14.93 24.46 9.78
CA HIS A 231 -15.24 23.12 9.28
C HIS A 231 -14.14 22.59 8.36
N TYR A 232 -13.84 23.30 7.27
CA TYR A 232 -12.88 22.80 6.29
C TYR A 232 -11.44 22.81 6.81
N ARG A 233 -11.05 23.81 7.59
CA ARG A 233 -9.66 23.93 8.08
C ARG A 233 -9.38 23.05 9.29
N VAL A 234 -10.25 23.05 10.28
CA VAL A 234 -10.01 22.36 11.55
C VAL A 234 -10.61 20.97 11.49
N ASP A 235 -11.92 20.88 11.28
CA ASP A 235 -12.65 19.61 11.40
C ASP A 235 -12.33 18.64 10.26
N LEU A 236 -11.95 19.14 9.08
CA LEU A 236 -11.60 18.31 7.94
C LEU A 236 -10.09 18.27 7.67
N PHE A 237 -9.47 19.41 7.33
CA PHE A 237 -8.05 19.43 6.94
C PHE A 237 -7.09 19.01 8.05
N VAL A 238 -7.15 19.67 9.22
CA VAL A 238 -6.25 19.36 10.34
C VAL A 238 -6.57 17.98 10.92
N ASP A 239 -7.85 17.67 11.21
CA ASP A 239 -8.21 16.39 11.84
C ASP A 239 -7.82 15.17 10.99
N VAL A 240 -8.07 15.21 9.67
CA VAL A 240 -7.71 14.12 8.75
C VAL A 240 -6.18 13.90 8.73
N ILE A 241 -5.38 14.97 8.69
CA ILE A 241 -3.92 14.86 8.72
C ILE A 241 -3.44 14.37 10.09
N ASP A 242 -4.06 14.82 11.19
CA ASP A 242 -3.71 14.39 12.54
C ASP A 242 -4.04 12.92 12.79
N ILE A 243 -5.17 12.42 12.28
CA ILE A 243 -5.48 10.99 12.29
C ILE A 243 -4.41 10.21 11.52
N GLN A 244 -4.02 10.69 10.34
CA GLN A 244 -3.01 10.02 9.50
C GLN A 244 -1.63 9.99 10.19
N LEU A 245 -1.20 11.11 10.78
CA LEU A 245 0.05 11.22 11.52
C LEU A 245 0.05 10.33 12.75
N ARG A 246 -1.04 10.31 13.54
CA ARG A 246 -1.18 9.44 14.71
C ARG A 246 -1.05 7.98 14.34
N GLU A 247 -1.78 7.53 13.32
CA GLU A 247 -1.71 6.15 12.84
C GLU A 247 -0.33 5.76 12.32
N LEU A 248 0.36 6.66 11.61
CA LEU A 248 1.74 6.41 11.18
C LEU A 248 2.71 6.38 12.36
N ASN A 249 2.52 7.22 13.38
CA ASN A 249 3.37 7.25 14.56
C ASN A 249 3.18 6.01 15.44
N ASP A 250 1.94 5.56 15.64
CA ASP A 250 1.64 4.39 16.45
C ASP A 250 2.20 3.11 15.82
N ARG A 251 2.10 2.99 14.48
CA ARG A 251 2.50 1.79 13.74
C ARG A 251 3.98 1.76 13.39
N PHE A 252 4.55 2.91 13.04
CA PHE A 252 5.98 3.12 12.80
C PHE A 252 6.61 3.89 13.96
N ASN A 253 6.49 3.32 15.16
CA ASN A 253 7.11 3.86 16.37
C ASN A 253 8.61 3.53 16.42
N GLU A 254 9.34 4.22 17.31
CA GLU A 254 10.79 4.09 17.44
C GLU A 254 11.23 2.64 17.62
N LYS A 255 10.53 1.86 18.45
CA LYS A 255 10.86 0.46 18.72
C LYS A 255 10.72 -0.45 17.49
N ASN A 256 9.66 -0.29 16.71
CA ASN A 256 9.45 -1.04 15.47
C ASN A 256 10.45 -0.64 14.40
N THR A 257 10.78 0.66 14.32
CA THR A 257 11.81 1.15 13.40
C THR A 257 13.23 0.77 13.85
N GLU A 258 13.49 0.63 15.15
CA GLU A 258 14.79 0.21 15.71
C GLU A 258 15.14 -1.21 15.26
N LEU A 259 14.19 -2.15 15.38
CA LEU A 259 14.37 -3.53 14.90
C LEU A 259 14.75 -3.56 13.41
N LEU A 260 14.07 -2.75 12.60
CA LEU A 260 14.33 -2.64 11.16
C LEU A 260 15.69 -2.04 10.84
N LEU A 261 16.05 -0.94 11.51
CA LEU A 261 17.35 -0.30 11.37
C LEU A 261 18.47 -1.28 11.72
N CYS A 262 18.26 -2.13 12.73
CA CYS A 262 19.22 -3.16 13.09
C CYS A 262 19.33 -4.26 12.03
N MET A 263 18.21 -4.71 11.44
CA MET A 263 18.25 -5.69 10.34
C MET A 263 18.92 -5.14 9.08
N ALA A 264 18.76 -3.86 8.81
CA ALA A 264 19.35 -3.23 7.64
C ALA A 264 20.89 -3.28 7.65
N CYS A 265 21.49 -3.42 8.83
CA CYS A 265 22.93 -3.64 9.01
C CYS A 265 23.45 -4.98 8.49
N LEU A 266 22.55 -5.92 8.16
CA LEU A 266 22.89 -7.18 7.50
C LEU A 266 22.96 -7.04 5.96
N SER A 267 22.61 -5.88 5.41
CA SER A 267 22.59 -5.69 3.97
C SER A 267 23.99 -5.77 3.36
N PRO A 268 24.21 -6.60 2.31
CA PRO A 268 25.48 -6.64 1.60
C PRO A 268 25.70 -5.44 0.66
N SER A 269 24.69 -4.58 0.46
CA SER A 269 24.76 -3.46 -0.48
C SER A 269 25.91 -2.50 -0.20
N ASN A 270 26.52 -1.99 -1.28
CA ASN A 270 27.68 -1.10 -1.23
C ASN A 270 28.78 -1.65 -0.31
N SER A 271 29.14 -2.92 -0.49
CA SER A 271 30.17 -3.62 0.30
C SER A 271 29.92 -3.55 1.81
N PHE A 272 28.69 -3.87 2.23
CA PHE A 272 28.29 -3.86 3.64
C PHE A 272 28.40 -2.49 4.34
N SER A 273 28.27 -1.38 3.60
CA SER A 273 28.36 -0.02 4.15
C SER A 273 27.44 0.28 5.34
N ALA A 274 26.30 -0.43 5.44
CA ALA A 274 25.33 -0.26 6.52
C ALA A 274 25.67 -1.05 7.79
N PHE A 275 26.73 -1.87 7.76
CA PHE A 275 27.12 -2.72 8.88
C PHE A 275 27.41 -1.89 10.14
N ASP A 276 26.80 -2.30 11.24
CA ASP A 276 26.94 -1.64 12.54
C ASP A 276 26.82 -2.71 13.63
N LYS A 277 27.97 -3.04 14.24
CA LYS A 277 28.06 -4.09 15.28
C LYS A 277 27.10 -3.82 16.43
N ALA A 278 27.00 -2.57 16.90
CA ALA A 278 26.18 -2.23 18.05
C ALA A 278 24.69 -2.46 17.76
N LYS A 279 24.24 -2.13 16.55
CA LYS A 279 22.87 -2.39 16.12
C LYS A 279 22.59 -3.88 15.92
N LEU A 280 23.52 -4.67 15.40
CA LEU A 280 23.34 -6.13 15.29
C LEU A 280 23.33 -6.82 16.66
N MET A 281 24.13 -6.34 17.61
CA MET A 281 24.05 -6.76 19.01
C MET A 281 22.70 -6.40 19.62
N ARG A 282 22.18 -5.20 19.32
CA ARG A 282 20.84 -4.79 19.72
C ARG A 282 19.75 -5.67 19.09
N LEU A 283 19.91 -6.09 17.84
CA LEU A 283 19.03 -7.05 17.18
C LEU A 283 18.95 -8.35 17.97
N ALA A 284 20.09 -8.94 18.34
CA ALA A 284 20.16 -10.17 19.11
C ALA A 284 19.47 -10.03 20.49
N GLN A 285 19.60 -8.86 21.14
CA GLN A 285 18.92 -8.58 22.41
C GLN A 285 17.38 -8.55 22.30
N PHE A 286 16.80 -8.30 21.12
CA PHE A 286 15.35 -8.48 20.93
C PHE A 286 14.95 -9.96 20.97
N TYR A 287 15.85 -10.87 20.60
CA TYR A 287 15.63 -12.31 20.54
C TYR A 287 16.24 -13.05 21.75
N GLN A 288 15.92 -12.63 22.97
CA GLN A 288 16.46 -13.18 24.23
C GLN A 288 16.23 -14.69 24.44
N ARG A 289 15.34 -15.31 23.65
CA ARG A 289 15.11 -16.76 23.68
C ARG A 289 15.99 -17.53 22.70
N ASP A 290 16.48 -16.86 21.66
CA ASP A 290 17.35 -17.45 20.64
C ASP A 290 18.84 -17.16 20.94
N PHE A 291 19.13 -16.12 21.73
CA PHE A 291 20.48 -15.78 22.18
C PHE A 291 20.55 -15.79 23.71
N SER A 292 21.37 -16.69 24.27
CA SER A 292 21.76 -16.64 25.69
C SER A 292 22.77 -15.52 25.95
N GLU A 293 23.01 -15.17 27.22
CA GLU A 293 24.08 -14.22 27.58
C GLU A 293 25.46 -14.68 27.11
N HIS A 294 25.69 -15.99 27.02
CA HIS A 294 26.92 -16.55 26.48
C HIS A 294 26.98 -16.35 24.96
N ASP A 295 25.89 -16.62 24.24
CA ASP A 295 25.81 -16.44 22.79
C ASP A 295 26.00 -14.98 22.39
N LEU A 296 25.49 -14.02 23.17
CA LEU A 296 25.72 -12.60 22.92
C LEU A 296 27.21 -12.23 22.95
N LYS A 297 27.98 -12.79 23.88
CA LYS A 297 29.43 -12.56 23.93
C LYS A 297 30.15 -13.17 22.73
N LEU A 298 29.79 -14.41 22.35
CA LEU A 298 30.36 -15.04 21.15
C LEU A 298 29.97 -14.30 19.87
N LEU A 299 28.72 -13.82 19.78
CA LEU A 299 28.21 -13.11 18.62
C LEU A 299 29.02 -11.83 18.37
N GLU A 300 29.43 -11.13 19.43
CA GLU A 300 30.25 -9.93 19.31
C GLU A 300 31.56 -10.20 18.56
N ASP A 301 32.32 -11.21 18.99
CA ASP A 301 33.56 -11.63 18.33
C ASP A 301 33.28 -12.20 16.93
N GLN A 302 32.18 -12.93 16.77
CA GLN A 302 31.81 -13.55 15.50
C GLN A 302 31.45 -12.53 14.43
N LEU A 303 30.78 -11.42 14.81
CA LEU A 303 30.41 -10.34 13.90
C LEU A 303 31.65 -9.62 13.32
N GLU A 304 32.68 -9.41 14.13
CA GLU A 304 33.94 -8.79 13.68
C GLU A 304 34.70 -9.69 12.70
N ASN A 305 34.80 -10.98 13.02
CA ASN A 305 35.42 -11.95 12.13
C ASN A 305 34.63 -12.10 10.82
N TYR A 306 33.30 -12.15 10.92
CA TYR A 306 32.39 -12.25 9.78
C TYR A 306 32.56 -11.09 8.81
N ILE A 307 32.49 -9.85 9.30
CA ILE A 307 32.53 -8.69 8.40
C ILE A 307 33.88 -8.60 7.70
N TRP A 308 34.97 -8.90 8.40
CA TRP A 308 36.31 -8.86 7.82
C TRP A 308 36.48 -9.88 6.69
N ASP A 309 36.03 -11.12 6.91
CA ASP A 309 36.10 -12.22 5.94
C ASP A 309 35.17 -11.98 4.74
N VAL A 310 33.91 -11.65 4.99
CA VAL A 310 32.89 -11.53 3.93
C VAL A 310 33.06 -10.26 3.09
N SER A 311 33.44 -9.12 3.69
CA SER A 311 33.68 -7.88 2.93
C SER A 311 34.93 -7.93 2.06
N SER A 312 35.93 -8.72 2.44
CA SER A 312 37.19 -8.89 1.68
C SER A 312 37.09 -9.94 0.58
N ASN A 313 35.97 -10.67 0.49
CA ASN A 313 35.82 -11.78 -0.43
C ASN A 313 35.01 -11.38 -1.66
N ASN A 314 35.65 -11.45 -2.83
CA ASN A 314 35.06 -11.14 -4.14
C ASN A 314 33.81 -11.98 -4.47
N GLN A 315 33.56 -13.11 -3.79
CA GLN A 315 32.34 -13.89 -3.97
C GLN A 315 31.08 -13.21 -3.40
N PHE A 316 31.24 -12.15 -2.61
CA PHE A 316 30.15 -11.44 -1.92
C PHE A 316 29.92 -9.99 -2.43
N THR A 317 30.64 -9.53 -3.46
CA THR A 317 30.61 -8.13 -3.90
C THR A 317 29.36 -7.70 -4.69
N GLU A 318 28.65 -8.63 -5.33
CA GLU A 318 27.51 -8.31 -6.22
C GLU A 318 26.14 -8.77 -5.67
N LEU A 319 26.03 -9.01 -4.37
CA LEU A 319 24.78 -9.48 -3.75
C LEU A 319 23.74 -8.35 -3.68
N LYS A 320 22.50 -8.61 -4.10
CA LYS A 320 21.44 -7.59 -4.19
C LYS A 320 20.63 -7.46 -2.90
N GLY A 321 20.70 -8.45 -2.02
CA GLY A 321 20.02 -8.39 -0.73
C GLY A 321 20.38 -9.52 0.23
N ILE A 322 19.72 -9.52 1.39
CA ILE A 322 19.95 -10.49 2.47
C ILE A 322 19.61 -11.94 2.08
N THR A 323 18.72 -12.15 1.10
CA THR A 323 18.40 -13.48 0.56
C THR A 323 19.58 -14.07 -0.18
N ASP A 324 20.19 -13.29 -1.09
CA ASP A 324 21.37 -13.71 -1.84
C ASP A 324 22.54 -13.96 -0.89
N LEU A 325 22.69 -13.10 0.12
CA LEU A 325 23.68 -13.28 1.18
C LEU A 325 23.52 -14.60 1.92
N ALA A 326 22.30 -14.98 2.31
CA ALA A 326 22.06 -16.23 3.00
C ALA A 326 22.38 -17.44 2.12
N GLN A 327 21.96 -17.42 0.85
CA GLN A 327 22.31 -18.46 -0.11
C GLN A 327 23.83 -18.58 -0.28
N LYS A 328 24.52 -17.44 -0.45
CA LYS A 328 25.98 -17.40 -0.60
C LYS A 328 26.72 -17.91 0.63
N MET A 329 26.23 -17.60 1.82
CA MET A 329 26.80 -18.12 3.07
C MET A 329 26.72 -19.65 3.14
N VAL A 330 25.62 -20.26 2.70
CA VAL A 330 25.47 -21.71 2.65
C VAL A 330 26.38 -22.33 1.58
N GLU A 331 26.42 -21.75 0.38
CA GLU A 331 27.29 -22.22 -0.71
C GLU A 331 28.77 -22.28 -0.31
N THR A 332 29.21 -21.30 0.49
CA THR A 332 30.59 -21.14 0.93
C THR A 332 30.88 -21.78 2.29
N ASN A 333 29.92 -22.51 2.87
CA ASN A 333 29.95 -23.06 4.24
C ASN A 333 30.20 -22.02 5.35
N LYS A 334 29.99 -20.72 5.06
CA LYS A 334 30.11 -19.63 6.04
C LYS A 334 28.98 -19.62 7.05
N ASP A 335 27.84 -20.26 6.74
CA ASP A 335 26.76 -20.55 7.69
C ASP A 335 27.22 -21.40 8.89
N LYS A 336 28.15 -22.35 8.67
CA LYS A 336 28.73 -23.19 9.72
C LYS A 336 29.87 -22.53 10.47
N ILE A 337 30.60 -21.63 9.81
CA ILE A 337 31.71 -20.86 10.40
C ILE A 337 31.17 -19.73 11.29
N TYR A 338 30.08 -19.09 10.86
CA TYR A 338 29.44 -17.98 11.55
C TYR A 338 27.96 -18.28 11.92
N PRO A 339 27.71 -19.31 12.76
CA PRO A 339 26.34 -19.78 13.03
C PRO A 339 25.43 -18.74 13.71
N LEU A 340 25.96 -17.86 14.57
CA LEU A 340 25.16 -16.85 15.26
C LEU A 340 24.82 -15.67 14.33
N VAL A 341 25.75 -15.30 13.44
CA VAL A 341 25.48 -14.32 12.38
C VAL A 341 24.46 -14.88 11.37
N TYR A 342 24.60 -16.15 10.99
CA TYR A 342 23.64 -16.82 10.12
C TYR A 342 22.25 -16.96 10.78
N LEU A 343 22.20 -17.14 12.10
CA LEU A 343 20.94 -17.11 12.86
C LEU A 343 20.30 -15.71 12.80
N LEU A 344 21.05 -14.62 13.01
CA LEU A 344 20.53 -13.26 12.83
C LEU A 344 19.97 -13.02 11.43
N LEU A 345 20.69 -13.48 10.40
CA LEU A 345 20.27 -13.39 9.01
C LEU A 345 18.99 -14.18 8.75
N THR A 346 18.89 -15.38 9.32
CA THR A 346 17.70 -16.22 9.23
C THR A 346 16.50 -15.57 9.91
N LEU A 347 16.70 -14.98 11.11
CA LEU A 347 15.66 -14.24 11.81
C LEU A 347 15.19 -13.02 10.99
N ALA A 348 16.11 -12.30 10.34
CA ALA A 348 15.80 -11.19 9.45
C ALA A 348 14.97 -11.61 8.23
N LEU A 349 15.28 -12.77 7.63
CA LEU A 349 14.55 -13.33 6.49
C LEU A 349 13.14 -13.85 6.85
N ILE A 350 12.94 -14.29 8.10
CA ILE A 350 11.66 -14.80 8.58
C ILE A 350 10.72 -13.66 9.02
N LEU A 351 11.26 -12.47 9.35
CA LEU A 351 10.44 -11.33 9.73
C LEU A 351 9.58 -10.85 8.55
N PRO A 352 8.29 -10.58 8.78
CA PRO A 352 7.43 -9.93 7.79
C PRO A 352 7.80 -8.45 7.68
N VAL A 353 8.97 -8.13 7.15
CA VAL A 353 9.33 -6.73 6.86
C VAL A 353 8.64 -6.26 5.58
N ALA A 354 8.44 -7.19 4.64
CA ALA A 354 8.34 -6.86 3.22
C ALA A 354 7.42 -7.74 2.38
N THR A 355 7.14 -8.97 2.79
CA THR A 355 6.85 -9.99 1.79
C THR A 355 5.37 -10.00 1.43
N ALA A 356 5.04 -9.44 0.27
CA ALA A 356 3.85 -9.78 -0.51
C ALA A 356 3.63 -11.31 -0.61
N SER A 357 4.70 -12.10 -0.43
CA SER A 357 4.68 -13.56 -0.26
C SER A 357 3.86 -14.02 0.95
N VAL A 358 3.99 -13.37 2.11
CA VAL A 358 3.23 -13.72 3.31
C VAL A 358 1.75 -13.35 3.14
N GLU A 359 1.43 -12.22 2.50
CA GLU A 359 0.04 -11.90 2.12
C GLU A 359 -0.54 -12.89 1.09
N ARG A 360 0.29 -13.34 0.13
CA ARG A 360 -0.08 -14.40 -0.83
C ARG A 360 -0.39 -15.70 -0.10
N VAL A 361 0.38 -16.08 0.93
CA VAL A 361 0.12 -17.26 1.76
C VAL A 361 -1.21 -17.12 2.48
N PHE A 362 -1.50 -15.98 3.12
CA PHE A 362 -2.79 -15.77 3.80
C PHE A 362 -3.98 -15.76 2.84
N SER A 363 -3.83 -15.14 1.66
CA SER A 363 -4.87 -15.18 0.62
C SER A 363 -5.08 -16.60 0.08
N ALA A 364 -3.99 -17.33 -0.19
CA ALA A 364 -4.04 -18.73 -0.60
C ALA A 364 -4.67 -19.60 0.49
N MET A 365 -4.41 -19.30 1.76
CA MET A 365 -4.99 -20.00 2.90
C MET A 365 -6.51 -19.85 2.95
N ASN A 366 -7.07 -18.67 2.67
CA ASN A 366 -8.52 -18.51 2.54
C ASN A 366 -9.13 -19.33 1.39
N ILE A 367 -8.36 -19.60 0.33
CA ILE A 367 -8.79 -20.42 -0.81
C ILE A 367 -8.68 -21.91 -0.47
N VAL A 368 -7.58 -22.34 0.13
CA VAL A 368 -7.31 -23.73 0.53
C VAL A 368 -8.23 -24.15 1.69
N LYS A 369 -8.44 -23.25 2.66
CA LYS A 369 -9.24 -23.44 3.88
C LYS A 369 -10.58 -22.73 3.73
N ASN A 370 -11.47 -23.36 2.96
CA ASN A 370 -12.85 -22.90 2.83
C ASN A 370 -13.76 -23.59 3.87
N ARG A 371 -15.03 -23.16 3.93
CA ARG A 371 -16.02 -23.68 4.91
C ARG A 371 -16.17 -25.21 4.90
N LEU A 372 -15.92 -25.86 3.75
CA LEU A 372 -15.98 -27.32 3.58
C LEU A 372 -14.68 -28.03 3.99
N ARG A 373 -13.54 -27.31 4.04
CA ARG A 373 -12.20 -27.82 4.38
C ARG A 373 -11.69 -27.32 5.74
N ASN A 374 -12.57 -26.81 6.59
CA ASN A 374 -12.20 -26.24 7.90
C ASN A 374 -11.56 -27.23 8.89
N ARG A 375 -11.63 -28.55 8.62
CA ARG A 375 -11.00 -29.61 9.43
C ARG A 375 -9.72 -30.20 8.81
N ILE A 376 -9.14 -29.57 7.81
CA ILE A 376 -7.86 -30.01 7.24
C ILE A 376 -6.75 -29.93 8.30
N GLY A 377 -5.90 -30.96 8.39
CA GLY A 377 -4.75 -30.96 9.30
C GLY A 377 -3.62 -30.06 8.81
N ASP A 378 -2.80 -29.56 9.74
CA ASP A 378 -1.75 -28.55 9.45
C ASP A 378 -0.75 -29.00 8.37
N LEU A 379 -0.36 -30.28 8.40
CA LEU A 379 0.55 -30.87 7.42
C LEU A 379 -0.01 -30.80 5.98
N TRP A 380 -1.24 -31.24 5.81
CA TRP A 380 -1.90 -31.20 4.50
C TRP A 380 -2.20 -29.77 4.06
N MET A 381 -2.54 -28.88 4.99
CA MET A 381 -2.70 -27.45 4.70
C MET A 381 -1.40 -26.84 4.16
N ASN A 382 -0.26 -27.13 4.80
CA ASN A 382 1.05 -26.66 4.35
C ASN A 382 1.39 -27.21 2.96
N ASP A 383 1.21 -28.51 2.71
CA ASP A 383 1.50 -29.11 1.40
C ASP A 383 0.65 -28.46 0.29
N CYS A 384 -0.64 -28.22 0.54
CA CYS A 384 -1.52 -27.54 -0.39
C CYS A 384 -1.15 -26.07 -0.60
N LEU A 385 -0.71 -25.37 0.45
CA LEU A 385 -0.27 -23.99 0.37
C LEU A 385 0.99 -23.87 -0.49
N VAL A 386 1.99 -24.73 -0.27
CA VAL A 386 3.23 -24.75 -1.06
C VAL A 386 2.90 -24.96 -2.54
N ALA A 387 2.06 -25.95 -2.88
CA ALA A 387 1.65 -26.19 -4.25
C ALA A 387 0.88 -25.00 -4.89
N TYR A 388 0.08 -24.29 -4.10
CA TYR A 388 -0.70 -23.16 -4.59
C TYR A 388 0.12 -21.86 -4.74
N ILE A 389 1.09 -21.64 -3.86
CA ILE A 389 1.93 -20.44 -3.83
C ILE A 389 3.03 -20.54 -4.88
N GLU A 390 3.69 -21.69 -4.96
CA GLU A 390 4.83 -21.96 -5.83
C GLU A 390 4.40 -22.62 -7.14
N LYS A 391 3.29 -22.14 -7.73
CA LYS A 391 2.75 -22.69 -8.99
C LYS A 391 3.77 -22.67 -10.12
N ASP A 392 4.61 -21.64 -10.17
CA ASP A 392 5.64 -21.51 -11.20
C ASP A 392 6.68 -22.63 -11.09
N ILE A 393 7.05 -23.01 -9.86
CA ILE A 393 7.95 -24.14 -9.60
C ILE A 393 7.22 -25.45 -9.91
N PHE A 394 5.97 -25.61 -9.50
CA PHE A 394 5.19 -26.83 -9.80
C PHE A 394 4.97 -27.03 -11.31
N ASN A 395 4.71 -25.96 -12.06
CA ASN A 395 4.57 -26.01 -13.52
C ASN A 395 5.90 -26.38 -14.22
N SER A 396 7.04 -26.26 -13.54
CA SER A 396 8.34 -26.69 -14.07
C SER A 396 8.61 -28.18 -13.85
N ILE A 397 7.79 -28.86 -13.05
CA ILE A 397 7.89 -30.30 -12.80
C ILE A 397 6.99 -31.03 -13.80
N ASP A 398 7.56 -32.00 -14.50
CA ASP A 398 6.80 -32.84 -15.43
C ASP A 398 5.79 -33.73 -14.69
N ASP A 399 4.56 -33.77 -15.18
CA ASP A 399 3.47 -34.61 -14.67
C ASP A 399 3.88 -36.09 -14.66
N GLU A 400 4.68 -36.54 -15.63
CA GLU A 400 5.14 -37.92 -15.73
C GLU A 400 6.03 -38.31 -14.52
N VAL A 401 6.86 -37.37 -14.04
CA VAL A 401 7.70 -37.56 -12.84
C VAL A 401 6.84 -37.63 -11.58
N VAL A 402 5.79 -36.81 -11.50
CA VAL A 402 4.84 -36.83 -10.38
C VAL A 402 4.09 -38.16 -10.34
N MET A 403 3.62 -38.63 -11.49
CA MET A 403 2.90 -39.89 -11.65
C MET A 403 3.78 -41.09 -11.27
N GLN A 404 5.01 -41.16 -11.81
CA GLN A 404 5.96 -42.22 -11.45
C GLN A 404 6.28 -42.23 -9.96
N ARG A 405 6.56 -41.07 -9.36
CA ARG A 405 6.83 -40.98 -7.92
C ARG A 405 5.64 -41.44 -7.10
N PHE A 406 4.42 -41.05 -7.48
CA PHE A 406 3.20 -41.46 -6.77
C PHE A 406 2.90 -42.95 -6.92
N GLN A 407 3.15 -43.54 -8.09
CA GLN A 407 3.06 -44.99 -8.31
C GLN A 407 4.11 -45.75 -7.47
N ASN A 408 5.32 -45.21 -7.34
CA ASN A 408 6.40 -45.82 -6.56
C ASN A 408 6.20 -45.74 -5.03
N MET A 409 5.29 -44.88 -4.54
CA MET A 409 5.04 -44.76 -3.09
C MET A 409 4.37 -45.99 -2.48
N LYS A 410 3.50 -46.69 -3.23
CA LYS A 410 2.84 -47.94 -2.81
C LYS A 410 2.43 -48.75 -4.03
N THR A 411 2.57 -50.08 -3.97
CA THR A 411 2.01 -50.99 -4.96
C THR A 411 0.49 -50.83 -5.06
N ARG A 412 0.00 -50.41 -6.22
CA ARG A 412 -1.42 -50.19 -6.50
C ARG A 412 -1.82 -50.93 -7.76
N ARG A 413 -3.10 -51.36 -7.82
CA ARG A 413 -3.64 -52.20 -8.90
C ARG A 413 -3.90 -51.46 -10.23
N GLY A 414 -3.62 -50.16 -10.30
CA GLY A 414 -3.76 -49.37 -11.53
C GLY A 414 -2.56 -48.47 -11.73
N GLN A 415 -2.09 -48.40 -12.99
CA GLN A 415 -1.17 -47.36 -13.44
C GLN A 415 -2.01 -46.11 -13.70
N LEU A 416 -1.58 -45.00 -13.11
CA LEU A 416 -2.10 -43.66 -13.39
C LEU A 416 -1.62 -43.17 -14.74
#